data_AF-A0A0H4A006-F1
#
_entry.id   AF-A0A0H4A006-F1
#
_cell.length_a   1.000
_cell.length_b   1.000
_cell.length_c   1.000
_cell.angle_alpha   90.00
_cell.angle_beta   90.00
_cell.angle_gamma   90.00
#
_symmetry.space_group_name_H-M   'P 1'
#
loop_
_entity.id
_entity.type
_entity.pdbx_description
1 polymer ?
#
loop_
_entity_poly.entity_id
_entity_poly.type
_entity_poly.pdbx_seq_one_letter_code
_entity_poly.pdbx_strand_id
1 'polypeptide(L)'
;MDKGMCLLLAETALVAAGLHRHEEVNTITEYLDLQGDTEEIVAMIRSMSLMNRGLYEDAHRLLEPLCLTYPDLIGLAALAAGKAGLLSKAESWLDMALKGNKENQDFAMSFSKDLRNL
;
A
#
# COMPACT_ATOMS: atom_id res chain seq x y z
N MET A 1 12.08 -7.13 -19.46
CA MET A 1 11.02 -8.16 -19.45
C MET A 1 9.80 -7.63 -20.21
N ASP A 2 8.95 -8.51 -20.73
CA ASP A 2 7.67 -8.06 -21.32
C ASP A 2 6.78 -7.43 -20.23
N LYS A 3 6.12 -6.31 -20.56
CA LYS A 3 5.28 -5.57 -19.60
C LYS A 3 4.11 -6.42 -19.09
N GLY A 4 3.57 -7.31 -19.93
CA GLY A 4 2.50 -8.23 -19.55
C GLY A 4 2.96 -9.23 -18.47
N MET A 5 4.19 -9.73 -18.57
CA MET A 5 4.75 -10.62 -17.54
C MET A 5 4.96 -9.90 -16.20
N CYS A 6 5.44 -8.65 -16.21
CA CYS A 6 5.59 -7.87 -14.99
C CYS A 6 4.25 -7.67 -14.26
N LEU A 7 3.19 -7.35 -15.02
CA LEU A 7 1.84 -7.18 -14.46
C LEU A 7 1.30 -8.49 -13.89
N LEU A 8 1.43 -9.59 -14.61
CA LEU A 8 0.99 -10.90 -14.14
C LEU A 8 1.69 -11.31 -12.84
N LEU A 9 3.00 -11.06 -12.73
CA LEU A 9 3.76 -11.31 -11.51
C LEU A 9 3.28 -10.44 -10.36
N ALA A 10 3.04 -9.15 -10.61
CA ALA A 10 2.53 -8.23 -9.59
C ALA A 10 1.15 -8.65 -9.05
N GLU A 11 0.22 -9.00 -9.95
CA GLU A 11 -1.10 -9.51 -9.59
C GLU A 11 -1.01 -10.82 -8.81
N THR A 12 -0.14 -11.73 -9.25
CA THR A 12 0.12 -13.01 -8.55
C THR A 12 0.65 -12.76 -7.13
N ALA A 13 1.55 -11.80 -6.96
CA ALA A 13 2.08 -11.44 -5.65
C ALA A 13 1.00 -10.83 -4.73
N LEU A 14 0.10 -10.00 -5.25
CA LEU A 14 -1.02 -9.48 -4.46
C LEU A 14 -1.96 -10.60 -3.99
N VAL A 15 -2.26 -11.57 -4.86
CA VAL A 15 -3.06 -12.76 -4.49
C VAL A 15 -2.31 -13.58 -3.43
N ALA A 16 -1.02 -13.83 -3.61
CA ALA A 16 -0.19 -14.55 -2.65
C ALA A 16 -0.17 -13.86 -1.27
N ALA A 17 -0.08 -12.53 -1.22
CA ALA A 17 -0.14 -11.76 0.01
C ALA A 17 -1.46 -11.97 0.76
N GLY A 18 -2.58 -12.06 0.05
CA GLY A 18 -3.91 -12.37 0.62
C GLY A 18 -4.07 -13.83 1.09
N LEU A 19 -3.27 -14.75 0.56
CA LEU A 19 -3.26 -16.17 0.91
C LEU A 19 -2.18 -16.53 1.95
N HIS A 20 -1.58 -15.54 2.60
CA HIS A 20 -0.49 -15.70 3.59
C HIS A 20 0.77 -16.39 3.04
N ARG A 21 1.01 -16.27 1.73
CA ARG A 21 2.17 -16.82 1.01
C ARG A 21 3.29 -15.79 0.91
N HIS A 22 3.81 -15.38 2.07
CA HIS A 22 4.70 -14.21 2.17
C HIS A 22 6.12 -14.46 1.62
N GLU A 23 6.59 -15.70 1.60
CA GLU A 23 7.88 -16.05 0.98
C GLU A 23 7.84 -15.92 -0.54
N GLU A 24 6.73 -16.36 -1.15
CA GLU A 24 6.46 -16.20 -2.58
C GLU A 24 6.32 -14.73 -2.95
N VAL A 25 5.65 -13.93 -2.11
CA VAL A 25 5.59 -12.47 -2.28
C VAL A 25 6.98 -11.84 -2.28
N ASN A 26 7.85 -12.22 -1.35
CA ASN A 26 9.21 -11.68 -1.28
C ASN A 26 10.01 -12.05 -2.55
N THR A 27 9.93 -13.31 -2.96
CA THR A 27 10.63 -13.80 -4.17
C THR A 27 10.20 -13.02 -5.41
N ILE A 28 8.89 -12.81 -5.59
CA ILE A 28 8.38 -12.07 -6.75
C ILE A 28 8.75 -10.59 -6.67
N THR A 29 8.62 -9.96 -5.51
CA THR A 29 8.93 -8.53 -5.35
C THR A 29 10.41 -8.23 -5.50
N GLU A 30 11.31 -9.09 -5.01
CA GLU A 30 12.76 -9.00 -5.26
C GLU A 30 13.06 -9.05 -6.76
N TYR A 31 12.38 -9.95 -7.49
CA TYR A 31 12.55 -10.03 -8.93
C TYR A 31 12.02 -8.80 -9.67
N LEU A 32 10.88 -8.25 -9.24
CA LEU A 32 10.30 -7.02 -9.81
C LEU A 32 11.16 -5.79 -9.55
N ASP A 33 11.79 -5.69 -8.38
CA ASP A 33 12.71 -4.60 -7.99
C ASP A 33 13.87 -4.46 -8.99
N LEU A 34 14.34 -5.58 -9.55
CA LEU A 34 15.45 -5.62 -10.50
C LEU A 34 15.10 -5.10 -11.91
N GLN A 35 13.83 -4.85 -12.20
CA GLN A 35 13.37 -4.55 -13.57
C GLN A 35 13.32 -3.05 -13.89
N GLY A 36 13.49 -2.18 -12.89
CA GLY A 36 13.33 -0.73 -13.02
C GLY A 36 11.87 -0.29 -13.19
N ASP A 37 11.55 0.93 -12.79
CA ASP A 37 10.20 1.55 -12.88
C ASP A 37 9.07 0.73 -12.20
N THR A 38 9.41 -0.08 -11.21
CA THR A 38 8.47 -0.94 -10.44
C THR A 38 8.34 -0.53 -8.97
N GLU A 39 8.99 0.56 -8.53
CA GLU A 39 9.07 0.97 -7.12
C GLU A 39 7.68 1.10 -6.47
N GLU A 40 6.73 1.76 -7.15
CA GLU A 40 5.35 1.89 -6.69
C GLU A 40 4.67 0.53 -6.47
N ILE A 41 4.82 -0.37 -7.45
CA ILE A 41 4.20 -1.70 -7.45
C ILE A 41 4.82 -2.56 -6.33
N VAL A 42 6.15 -2.54 -6.20
CA VAL A 42 6.88 -3.26 -5.16
C VAL A 42 6.48 -2.76 -3.78
N ALA A 43 6.39 -1.45 -3.60
CA ALA A 43 5.97 -0.83 -2.35
C ALA A 43 4.55 -1.24 -1.97
N MET A 44 3.60 -1.18 -2.93
CA MET A 44 2.23 -1.63 -2.74
C MET A 44 2.15 -3.10 -2.31
N ILE A 45 2.86 -4.01 -2.99
CA ILE A 45 2.82 -5.44 -2.67
C ILE A 45 3.42 -5.70 -1.28
N ARG A 46 4.59 -5.11 -0.99
CA ARG A 46 5.27 -5.27 0.30
C ARG A 46 4.42 -4.73 1.45
N SER A 47 3.80 -3.56 1.29
CA SER A 47 2.91 -3.00 2.31
C SER A 47 1.68 -3.86 2.55
N MET A 48 1.05 -4.39 1.50
CA MET A 48 -0.09 -5.30 1.62
C MET A 48 0.29 -6.59 2.36
N SER A 49 1.45 -7.16 2.05
CA SER A 49 1.99 -8.34 2.75
C SER A 49 2.23 -8.07 4.24
N LEU A 50 2.80 -6.91 4.59
CA LEU A 50 3.00 -6.47 5.99
C LEU A 50 1.66 -6.28 6.71
N MET A 51 0.71 -5.59 6.10
CA MET A 51 -0.62 -5.34 6.68
C MET A 51 -1.40 -6.64 6.92
N ASN A 52 -1.34 -7.60 6.00
CA ASN A 52 -1.97 -8.92 6.18
C ASN A 52 -1.36 -9.75 7.32
N ARG A 53 -0.17 -9.36 7.81
CA ARG A 53 0.49 -9.93 8.98
C ARG A 53 0.26 -9.11 10.26
N GLY A 54 -0.52 -8.04 10.18
CA GLY A 54 -0.75 -7.10 11.29
C GLY A 54 0.41 -6.13 11.55
N LEU A 55 1.41 -6.07 10.67
CA LEU A 55 2.59 -5.19 10.80
C LEU A 55 2.29 -3.81 10.21
N TYR A 56 1.27 -3.14 10.76
CA TYR A 56 0.74 -1.90 10.20
C TYR A 56 1.71 -0.73 10.30
N GLU A 57 2.47 -0.61 11.40
CA GLU A 57 3.45 0.46 11.57
C GLU A 57 4.61 0.32 10.57
N ASP A 58 5.10 -0.91 10.34
CA ASP A 58 6.15 -1.16 9.35
C ASP A 58 5.65 -0.88 7.93
N ALA A 59 4.41 -1.24 7.62
CA ALA A 59 3.79 -0.91 6.34
C ALA A 59 3.67 0.61 6.15
N HIS A 60 3.28 1.35 7.20
CA HIS A 60 3.21 2.80 7.14
C HIS A 60 4.59 3.43 6.92
N ARG A 61 5.62 2.97 7.65
CA ARG A 61 7.00 3.45 7.53
C ARG A 61 7.58 3.22 6.12
N LEU A 62 7.19 2.12 5.48
CA LEU A 62 7.56 1.82 4.08
C LEU A 62 6.90 2.79 3.09
N LEU A 63 5.61 3.09 3.27
CA LEU A 63 4.82 3.88 2.31
C LEU A 63 5.02 5.39 2.44
N GLU A 64 5.18 5.91 3.66
CA GLU A 64 5.28 7.34 3.98
C GLU A 64 6.22 8.14 3.04
N PRO A 65 7.48 7.71 2.78
CA PRO A 65 8.38 8.48 1.91
C PRO A 65 7.97 8.43 0.43
N LEU A 66 7.16 7.45 0.01
CA LEU A 66 6.81 7.21 -1.39
C LEU A 66 5.53 7.93 -1.82
N CYS A 67 4.65 8.26 -0.88
CA CYS A 67 3.35 8.87 -1.17
C CYS A 67 3.42 10.23 -1.91
N LEU A 68 4.52 10.96 -1.80
CA LEU A 68 4.71 12.21 -2.55
C LEU A 68 5.03 11.96 -4.03
N THR A 69 5.75 10.87 -4.32
CA THR A 69 6.08 10.46 -5.69
C THR A 69 4.93 9.69 -6.32
N TYR A 70 4.24 8.87 -5.52
CA TYR A 70 3.17 7.96 -5.93
C TYR A 70 1.89 8.23 -5.12
N PRO A 71 1.06 9.20 -5.56
CA PRO A 71 -0.16 9.58 -4.84
C PRO A 71 -1.19 8.45 -4.70
N ASP A 72 -1.13 7.43 -5.55
CA ASP A 72 -2.04 6.27 -5.49
C ASP A 72 -1.77 5.39 -4.26
N LEU A 73 -0.59 5.53 -3.62
CA LEU A 73 -0.26 4.85 -2.37
C LEU A 73 -0.84 5.54 -1.12
N ILE A 74 -1.36 6.76 -1.23
CA ILE A 74 -1.83 7.54 -0.07
C ILE A 74 -2.94 6.81 0.69
N GLY A 75 -3.88 6.17 -0.01
CA GLY A 75 -4.95 5.40 0.63
C GLY A 75 -4.42 4.24 1.48
N LEU A 76 -3.39 3.53 0.99
CA LEU A 76 -2.72 2.46 1.73
C LEU A 76 -1.95 3.00 2.94
N ALA A 77 -1.28 4.15 2.80
CA ALA A 77 -0.58 4.79 3.92
C ALA A 77 -1.55 5.23 5.01
N ALA A 78 -2.69 5.82 4.65
CA ALA A 78 -3.76 6.18 5.57
C ALA A 78 -4.31 4.94 6.31
N LEU A 79 -4.56 3.85 5.58
CA LEU A 79 -5.05 2.59 6.14
C LEU A 79 -4.04 1.99 7.14
N ALA A 80 -2.76 1.92 6.76
CA ALA A 80 -1.70 1.41 7.60
C ALA A 80 -1.54 2.25 8.88
N ALA A 81 -1.50 3.58 8.76
CA ALA A 81 -1.43 4.49 9.91
C ALA A 81 -2.62 4.32 10.86
N GLY A 82 -3.85 4.24 10.32
CA GLY A 82 -5.06 4.08 11.10
C GLY A 82 -5.08 2.75 11.87
N LYS A 83 -4.72 1.65 11.22
CA LYS A 83 -4.64 0.32 11.86
C LYS A 83 -3.47 0.20 12.85
N ALA A 84 -2.42 0.99 12.69
CA ALA A 84 -1.32 1.10 13.65
C ALA A 84 -1.65 1.99 14.87
N GLY A 85 -2.82 2.64 14.90
CA GLY A 85 -3.17 3.59 15.97
C GLY A 85 -2.49 4.96 15.86
N LEU A 86 -1.85 5.24 14.72
CA LEU A 86 -1.19 6.53 14.44
C LEU A 86 -2.20 7.56 13.92
N LEU A 87 -3.20 7.89 14.74
CA LEU A 87 -4.39 8.65 14.32
C LEU A 87 -4.04 9.98 13.63
N SER A 88 -3.13 10.78 14.21
CA SER A 88 -2.75 12.06 13.61
C SER A 88 -2.09 11.91 12.23
N LYS A 89 -1.33 10.82 12.01
CA LYS A 89 -0.78 10.51 10.68
C LYS A 89 -1.88 10.08 9.73
N ALA A 90 -2.78 9.21 10.18
CA ALA A 90 -3.91 8.74 9.37
C ALA A 90 -4.79 9.90 8.90
N GLU A 91 -5.13 10.84 9.79
CA GLU A 91 -5.88 12.06 9.46
C GLU A 91 -5.14 12.92 8.43
N SER A 92 -3.82 13.12 8.61
CA SER A 92 -3.02 13.87 7.64
C SER A 92 -3.02 13.22 6.25
N TRP A 93 -2.97 11.89 6.15
CA TRP A 93 -3.04 11.20 4.86
C TRP A 93 -4.44 11.29 4.24
N LEU A 94 -5.49 11.22 5.05
CA LEU A 94 -6.88 11.39 4.59
C LEU A 94 -7.10 12.78 4.01
N ASP A 95 -6.57 13.83 4.64
CA ASP A 95 -6.63 15.20 4.13
C ASP A 95 -5.89 15.37 2.80
N MET A 96 -4.80 14.62 2.60
CA MET A 96 -4.09 14.56 1.33
C MET A 96 -4.88 13.79 0.27
N ALA A 97 -5.46 12.63 0.63
CA ALA A 97 -6.27 11.82 -0.26
C ALA A 97 -7.52 12.55 -0.78
N LEU A 98 -8.15 13.39 0.06
CA LEU A 98 -9.28 14.25 -0.34
C LEU A 98 -8.93 15.27 -1.43
N LYS A 99 -7.64 15.55 -1.64
CA LYS A 99 -7.14 16.46 -2.69
C LYS A 99 -6.66 15.70 -3.93
N GLY A 100 -6.65 14.36 -3.88
CA GLY A 100 -6.19 13.48 -4.95
C GLY A 100 -7.25 13.19 -6.01
N ASN A 101 -7.07 12.08 -6.72
CA ASN A 101 -8.03 11.53 -7.68
C ASN A 101 -9.33 11.05 -7.01
N LYS A 102 -10.29 10.63 -7.83
CA LYS A 102 -11.63 10.23 -7.37
C LYS A 102 -11.57 9.03 -6.42
N GLU A 103 -10.71 8.06 -6.72
CA GLU A 103 -10.48 6.86 -5.93
C GLU A 103 -9.95 7.19 -4.53
N ASN A 104 -8.95 8.08 -4.45
CA ASN A 104 -8.40 8.57 -3.18
C ASN A 104 -9.44 9.35 -2.38
N GLN A 105 -10.23 10.21 -3.04
CA GLN A 105 -11.31 10.96 -2.38
C GLN A 105 -12.37 10.02 -1.80
N ASP A 106 -12.79 9.00 -2.56
CA ASP A 106 -13.79 8.02 -2.14
C ASP A 106 -13.28 7.16 -0.99
N PHE A 107 -12.03 6.71 -1.07
CA PHE A 107 -11.36 6.04 0.03
C PHE A 107 -11.37 6.91 1.29
N ALA A 108 -10.99 8.19 1.16
CA ALA A 108 -10.87 9.07 2.32
C ALA A 108 -12.22 9.39 2.98
N MET A 109 -13.26 9.62 2.19
CA MET A 109 -14.62 9.84 2.69
C MET A 109 -15.20 8.60 3.38
N SER A 110 -14.82 7.40 2.92
CA SER A 110 -15.22 6.14 3.56
C SER A 110 -14.44 5.90 4.84
N PHE A 111 -13.11 5.86 4.75
CA PHE A 111 -12.24 5.45 5.86
C PHE A 111 -12.20 6.47 7.02
N SER A 112 -12.43 7.76 6.75
CA SER A 112 -12.56 8.77 7.81
C SER A 112 -13.72 8.49 8.79
N LYS A 113 -14.77 7.79 8.34
CA LYS A 113 -15.86 7.36 9.23
C LYS A 113 -15.43 6.21 10.14
N ASP A 114 -14.69 5.26 9.58
CA ASP A 114 -14.17 4.11 10.32
C ASP A 114 -13.11 4.52 11.34
N LEU A 115 -12.24 5.48 10.98
CA LEU A 115 -11.19 5.99 11.86
C LEU A 115 -11.75 6.62 13.14
N ARG A 116 -12.93 7.25 13.08
CA ARG A 116 -13.60 7.85 14.24
C ARG A 116 -14.23 6.82 15.19
N ASN A 117 -14.33 5.57 14.75
CA ASN A 117 -14.95 4.47 15.51
C ASN A 117 -13.92 3.43 16.02
N LEU A 118 -12.62 3.69 15.82
CA LEU A 118 -11.50 2.90 16.36
C LEU A 118 -11.15 3.33 17.78
#